data_AF-A0A1E3Y4K1-F1
#
_entry.id   AF-A0A1E3Y4K1-F1
#
_cell.length_a   1.000
_cell.length_b   1.000
_cell.length_c   1.000
_cell.angle_alpha   90.00
_cell.angle_beta   90.00
_cell.angle_gamma   90.00
#
_symmetry.space_group_name_H-M   'P 1'
#
loop_
_entity.id
_entity.type
_entity.pdbx_description
1 polymer ?
#
loop_
_entity_poly.entity_id
_entity_poly.type
_entity_poly.pdbx_seq_one_letter_code
_entity_poly.pdbx_strand_id
1 'polypeptide(L)'
;MRPFLPTAPRVWCVAAFCSLMVAFPYAQETPPQPATHVSVAIGSRSPSSDVAAVDARIAAMVAAGQLVRRPAVSDPLIPGRTHEYFAQVHAGVPVLGGGLSRQRDGERTVSVFGTIYLDIVVPTDARPMGADRAVRGLRGVSTTSLAPGDVPLVVLPQFDGSYRLIYQATFRDGTVRSIDALTGDLVRTEDAFVTQGTVGTGTGAHGDVKKVSASRATNGYEAVDQMRPARIRTRSTQGTNVPRDALFEGAGETALSARNVWEDRAVVDAHVNAGLAYDYFNQQQGWEGLDGRNALIDQVVTDGATIQNNAFFAYPAPGGNVGLIAFGMSSTGYPMATLDIVGHEMMHGVTFFSVRGRTGTGLVSAIAPDGLGPSEVTLNGQRLPCTLTVVRFDNGAEAPMLCVDGRYVLASNAGGAINEGFSDVFGTAIEFQFQPPGRGVLRADYLNGEDVTSAGSTASPQIGRYRSLEDPMSVPLEPTGTIRQPDHIDGRVRYPVYVLNNQAYLLSYAIADGRLVPVSPDSGAVHHNSTILSHVFYRAIEGGTHRTSGRTVAGVGAGNRAIIERVFFRAMTTLMPALTSFETTAAVLRQAASDLEGPSSAAYRAIDEALAAAGL
;
A
#
# COMPACT_ATOMS: atom_id res chain seq x y z
N MET A 1 -44.17 18.79 14.51
CA MET A 1 -44.94 20.06 14.47
C MET A 1 -44.01 21.17 14.03
N ARG A 2 -44.32 21.76 12.87
CA ARG A 2 -43.98 23.06 12.24
C ARG A 2 -42.62 23.78 12.46
N PRO A 3 -42.21 24.59 11.45
CA PRO A 3 -40.83 24.84 11.01
C PRO A 3 -40.35 26.27 11.31
N PHE A 4 -39.06 26.59 11.08
CA PHE A 4 -38.59 27.96 10.80
C PHE A 4 -37.19 27.95 10.12
N LEU A 5 -37.14 28.34 8.85
CA LEU A 5 -36.08 29.20 8.27
C LEU A 5 -36.60 30.66 8.38
N PRO A 6 -35.80 31.75 8.29
CA PRO A 6 -34.48 31.90 7.65
C PRO A 6 -33.50 32.86 8.40
N THR A 7 -32.28 33.05 7.85
CA THR A 7 -31.66 34.36 7.46
C THR A 7 -30.12 34.33 7.51
N ALA A 8 -29.51 34.80 6.42
CA ALA A 8 -28.07 34.99 6.25
C ALA A 8 -27.55 36.25 6.97
N PRO A 9 -26.22 36.39 7.20
CA PRO A 9 -25.60 37.69 7.37
C PRO A 9 -24.54 38.02 6.29
N ARG A 10 -24.87 39.07 5.54
CA ARG A 10 -24.10 40.28 5.20
C ARG A 10 -22.59 40.19 4.87
N VAL A 11 -22.34 40.47 3.59
CA VAL A 11 -21.10 41.00 3.01
C VAL A 11 -20.83 42.43 3.51
N TRP A 12 -19.58 42.72 3.87
CA TRP A 12 -19.05 44.09 3.94
C TRP A 12 -18.11 44.32 2.75
N CYS A 13 -18.52 45.21 1.85
CA CYS A 13 -17.64 45.88 0.90
C CYS A 13 -16.99 47.07 1.62
N VAL A 14 -15.65 47.17 1.55
CA VAL A 14 -14.95 48.45 1.67
C VAL A 14 -14.18 48.68 0.38
N ALA A 15 -14.35 49.89 -0.11
CA ALA A 15 -14.02 50.41 -1.42
C ALA A 15 -12.53 50.37 -1.79
N ALA A 16 -12.33 50.08 -3.08
CA ALA A 16 -11.51 50.81 -4.04
C ALA A 16 -10.03 51.08 -3.71
N PHE A 17 -9.14 50.40 -4.44
CA PHE A 17 -7.99 51.08 -5.02
C PHE A 17 -7.79 50.68 -6.48
N CYS A 18 -7.51 51.71 -7.29
CA CYS A 18 -7.40 51.68 -8.73
C CYS A 18 -6.34 50.70 -9.25
N SER A 19 -6.68 50.14 -10.40
CA SER A 19 -5.88 49.30 -11.26
C SER A 19 -4.64 50.03 -11.78
N LEU A 20 -3.46 49.48 -11.48
CA LEU A 20 -2.29 49.55 -12.36
C LEU A 20 -1.88 48.11 -12.67
N MET A 21 -2.38 47.57 -13.80
CA MET A 21 -1.84 46.35 -14.37
C MET A 21 -0.52 46.69 -15.07
N VAL A 22 0.59 46.47 -14.38
CA VAL A 22 1.89 46.29 -15.03
C VAL A 22 2.03 44.80 -15.29
N ALA A 23 1.99 44.41 -16.57
CA ALA A 23 2.34 43.07 -16.99
C ALA A 23 3.84 42.85 -16.72
N PHE A 24 4.16 42.07 -15.69
CA PHE A 24 5.51 41.54 -15.56
C PHE A 24 5.67 40.35 -16.52
N PRO A 25 6.74 40.31 -17.32
CA PRO A 25 7.08 39.08 -18.03
C PRO A 25 7.33 38.00 -16.98
N TYR A 26 6.51 36.95 -17.00
CA TYR A 26 6.82 35.72 -16.29
C TYR A 26 8.09 35.16 -16.93
N ALA A 27 9.25 35.43 -16.33
CA ALA A 27 10.42 34.64 -16.59
C ALA A 27 10.07 33.22 -16.15
N GLN A 28 10.08 32.27 -17.08
CA GLN A 28 10.12 30.86 -16.71
C GLN A 28 11.42 30.68 -15.93
N GLU A 29 11.33 30.61 -14.60
CA GLU A 29 12.43 30.10 -13.80
C GLU A 29 12.67 28.66 -14.24
N THR A 30 13.81 28.45 -14.90
CA THR A 30 14.37 27.12 -15.15
C THR A 30 14.34 26.38 -13.81
N PRO A 31 13.77 25.18 -13.72
CA PRO A 31 13.76 24.43 -12.47
C PRO A 31 15.20 24.31 -11.95
N PRO A 32 15.42 24.47 -10.62
CA PRO A 32 16.75 24.40 -10.04
C PRO A 32 17.42 23.08 -10.46
N GLN A 33 18.64 23.16 -11.00
CA GLN A 33 19.41 21.96 -11.27
C GLN A 33 19.89 21.38 -9.93
N PRO A 34 19.69 20.08 -9.68
CA PRO A 34 20.16 19.46 -8.45
C PRO A 34 21.69 19.55 -8.33
N ALA A 35 22.20 19.54 -7.09
CA ALA A 35 23.65 19.53 -6.83
C ALA A 35 24.34 18.46 -7.66
N THR A 36 25.42 18.84 -8.35
CA THR A 36 26.18 17.93 -9.19
C THR A 36 26.87 16.91 -8.30
N HIS A 37 26.34 15.70 -8.23
CA HIS A 37 26.89 14.61 -7.43
C HIS A 37 27.01 13.33 -8.25
N VAL A 38 27.96 12.50 -7.83
CA VAL A 38 28.17 11.17 -8.39
C VAL A 38 27.84 10.15 -7.32
N SER A 39 26.79 9.37 -7.54
CA SER A 39 26.50 8.18 -6.76
C SER A 39 27.36 7.03 -7.27
N VAL A 40 28.16 6.46 -6.38
CA VAL A 40 29.03 5.32 -6.67
C VAL A 40 28.36 4.06 -6.15
N ALA A 41 28.14 3.08 -7.02
CA ALA A 41 27.57 1.78 -6.67
C ALA A 41 28.30 0.65 -7.42
N ILE A 42 29.47 0.28 -6.92
CA ILE A 42 30.30 -0.81 -7.44
C ILE A 42 30.11 -2.04 -6.55
N GLY A 43 29.68 -3.15 -7.15
CA GLY A 43 29.47 -4.42 -6.46
C GLY A 43 30.35 -5.54 -7.01
N SER A 44 30.22 -6.74 -6.44
CA SER A 44 31.04 -7.91 -6.81
C SER A 44 30.88 -8.40 -8.25
N ARG A 45 29.84 -7.95 -8.97
CA ARG A 45 29.56 -8.27 -10.38
C ARG A 45 29.84 -7.10 -11.34
N SER A 46 30.33 -5.97 -10.85
CA SER A 46 30.64 -4.81 -11.69
C SER A 46 31.83 -5.10 -12.63
N PRO A 47 31.85 -4.53 -13.85
CA PRO A 47 32.99 -4.65 -14.77
C PRO A 47 34.30 -4.22 -14.11
N SER A 48 35.39 -4.92 -14.40
CA SER A 48 36.71 -4.62 -13.81
C SER A 48 37.24 -3.22 -14.18
N SER A 49 36.84 -2.69 -15.34
CA SER A 49 37.11 -1.31 -15.76
C SER A 49 36.52 -0.28 -14.81
N ASP A 50 35.32 -0.53 -14.31
CA ASP A 50 34.56 0.41 -13.48
C ASP A 50 35.12 0.41 -12.06
N VAL A 51 35.50 -0.77 -11.56
CA VAL A 51 36.23 -0.92 -10.30
C VAL A 51 37.55 -0.15 -10.35
N ALA A 52 38.32 -0.30 -11.43
CA ALA A 52 39.60 0.40 -11.61
C ALA A 52 39.42 1.92 -11.72
N ALA A 53 38.39 2.39 -12.45
CA ALA A 53 38.10 3.81 -12.58
C ALA A 53 37.72 4.45 -11.24
N VAL A 54 36.91 3.76 -10.43
CA VAL A 54 36.53 4.24 -9.09
C VAL A 54 37.71 4.23 -8.13
N ASP A 55 38.56 3.20 -8.15
CA ASP A 55 39.78 3.18 -7.33
C ASP A 55 40.74 4.32 -7.69
N ALA A 56 40.93 4.59 -8.98
CA ALA A 56 41.75 5.71 -9.45
C ALA A 56 41.16 7.06 -9.00
N ARG A 57 39.84 7.22 -9.06
CA ARG A 57 39.15 8.43 -8.58
C ARG A 57 39.32 8.64 -7.08
N ILE A 58 39.15 7.59 -6.27
CA ILE A 58 39.38 7.65 -4.81
C ILE A 58 40.82 8.07 -4.52
N ALA A 59 41.79 7.43 -5.17
CA ALA A 59 43.21 7.73 -4.98
C ALA A 59 43.53 9.20 -5.32
N ALA A 60 43.01 9.70 -6.46
CA ALA A 60 43.19 11.09 -6.87
C ALA A 60 42.58 12.08 -5.87
N MET A 61 41.37 11.81 -5.38
CA MET A 61 40.70 12.68 -4.42
C MET A 61 41.35 12.66 -3.03
N VAL A 62 41.88 11.51 -2.58
CA VAL A 62 42.68 11.41 -1.36
C VAL A 62 43.96 12.23 -1.52
N ALA A 63 44.66 12.10 -2.65
CA ALA A 63 45.88 12.86 -2.92
C ALA A 63 45.62 14.38 -3.00
N ALA A 64 44.48 14.79 -3.53
CA ALA A 64 44.03 16.18 -3.57
C ALA A 64 43.51 16.71 -2.22
N GLY A 65 43.49 15.88 -1.16
CA GLY A 65 42.96 16.26 0.15
C GLY A 65 41.44 16.49 0.16
N GLN A 66 40.71 15.98 -0.84
CA GLN A 66 39.25 16.08 -0.98
C GLN A 66 38.52 14.90 -0.32
N LEU A 67 39.21 13.78 -0.10
CA LEU A 67 38.75 12.65 0.71
C LEU A 67 39.72 12.42 1.86
N VAL A 68 39.19 12.33 3.07
CA VAL A 68 39.94 11.92 4.27
C VAL A 68 39.64 10.46 4.54
N ARG A 69 40.67 9.62 4.45
CA ARG A 69 40.58 8.20 4.82
C ARG A 69 40.42 8.07 6.33
N ARG A 70 39.40 7.33 6.76
CA ARG A 70 39.19 6.91 8.14
C ARG A 70 39.92 5.59 8.42
N PRO A 71 40.16 5.24 9.70
CA PRO A 71 40.74 3.96 10.05
C PRO A 71 39.98 2.80 9.38
N ALA A 72 40.71 1.89 8.75
CA ALA A 72 40.13 0.68 8.19
C ALA A 72 39.73 -0.27 9.31
N VAL A 73 38.65 -1.02 9.11
CA VAL A 73 38.09 -1.96 10.08
C VAL A 73 38.03 -3.34 9.45
N SER A 74 38.55 -4.37 10.13
CA SER A 74 38.40 -5.76 9.68
C SER A 74 36.95 -6.19 9.74
N ASP A 75 36.51 -6.95 8.74
CA ASP A 75 35.20 -7.58 8.75
C ASP A 75 35.20 -8.76 9.74
N PRO A 76 34.35 -8.76 10.78
CA PRO A 76 34.34 -9.83 11.78
C PRO A 76 33.69 -11.12 11.27
N LEU A 77 32.94 -11.07 10.16
CA LEU A 77 32.20 -12.20 9.62
C LEU A 77 32.90 -12.87 8.43
N ILE A 78 33.80 -12.14 7.75
CA ILE A 78 34.52 -12.64 6.58
C ILE A 78 36.04 -12.47 6.78
N PRO A 79 36.77 -13.54 7.14
CA PRO A 79 38.21 -13.48 7.31
C PRO A 79 38.95 -12.90 6.08
N GLY A 80 39.92 -12.03 6.32
CA GLY A 80 40.71 -11.39 5.26
C GLY A 80 40.05 -10.19 4.58
N ARG A 81 38.79 -9.88 4.92
CA ARG A 81 38.06 -8.72 4.41
C ARG A 81 38.23 -7.50 5.32
N THR A 82 38.42 -6.32 4.74
CA THR A 82 38.49 -5.05 5.45
C THR A 82 37.55 -4.01 4.83
N HIS A 83 36.99 -3.15 5.67
CA HIS A 83 36.18 -2.00 5.29
C HIS A 83 36.99 -0.72 5.46
N GLU A 84 36.97 0.12 4.44
CA GLU A 84 37.56 1.45 4.45
C GLU A 84 36.46 2.49 4.27
N TYR A 85 36.63 3.63 4.93
CA TYR A 85 35.67 4.72 4.87
C TYR A 85 36.39 6.01 4.51
N PHE A 86 35.75 6.82 3.67
CA PHE A 86 36.27 8.10 3.20
C PHE A 86 35.22 9.17 3.48
N ALA A 87 35.60 10.21 4.22
CA ALA A 87 34.76 11.39 4.39
C ALA A 87 35.18 12.44 3.36
N GLN A 88 34.22 13.03 2.64
CA GLN A 88 34.52 14.12 1.74
C GLN A 88 34.74 15.41 2.53
N VAL A 89 35.76 16.16 2.14
CA VAL A 89 36.08 17.48 2.71
C VAL A 89 36.28 18.49 1.58
N HIS A 90 35.95 19.74 1.85
CA HIS A 90 36.23 20.88 1.00
C HIS A 90 36.99 21.92 1.82
N ALA A 91 38.22 22.26 1.41
CA ALA A 91 39.12 23.16 2.16
C ALA A 91 39.26 22.81 3.65
N GLY A 92 39.27 21.51 3.99
CA GLY A 92 39.37 21.03 5.37
C GLY A 92 38.04 20.98 6.14
N VAL A 93 36.93 21.45 5.55
CA VAL A 93 35.58 21.39 6.15
C VAL A 93 34.85 20.14 5.64
N PRO A 94 34.27 19.30 6.51
CA PRO A 94 33.48 18.14 6.09
C PRO A 94 32.28 18.53 5.22
N VAL A 95 31.99 17.71 4.22
CA VAL A 95 30.79 17.84 3.38
C VAL A 95 29.71 16.89 3.89
N LEU A 96 28.55 17.41 4.29
CA LEU A 96 27.47 16.59 4.82
C LEU A 96 26.92 15.64 3.73
N GLY A 97 26.85 14.34 4.05
CA GLY A 97 26.38 13.31 3.12
C GLY A 97 27.40 12.94 2.02
N GLY A 98 28.59 13.56 2.01
CA GLY A 98 29.66 13.26 1.05
C GLY A 98 30.67 12.25 1.64
N GLY A 99 30.86 11.12 0.95
CA GLY A 99 31.77 10.09 1.39
C GLY A 99 31.54 8.75 0.70
N LEU A 100 32.47 7.82 0.94
CA LEU A 100 32.48 6.49 0.33
C LEU A 100 32.80 5.41 1.38
N SER A 101 32.18 4.25 1.23
CA SER A 101 32.60 3.00 1.86
C SER A 101 33.19 2.08 0.80
N ARG A 102 34.33 1.45 1.10
CA ARG A 102 35.01 0.52 0.20
C ARG A 102 35.33 -0.77 0.93
N GLN A 103 34.98 -1.91 0.34
CA GLN A 103 35.35 -3.21 0.87
C GLN A 103 36.54 -3.78 0.10
N ARG A 104 37.54 -4.29 0.84
CA ARG A 104 38.81 -4.80 0.32
C ARG A 104 39.06 -6.23 0.77
N ASP A 105 39.41 -7.10 -0.18
CA ASP A 105 39.84 -8.48 0.03
C ASP A 105 41.34 -8.54 -0.29
N GLY A 106 42.18 -8.41 0.74
CA GLY A 106 43.58 -8.01 0.57
C GLY A 106 43.72 -6.69 -0.20
N GLU A 107 44.49 -6.70 -1.29
CA GLU A 107 44.68 -5.53 -2.16
C GLU A 107 43.61 -5.37 -3.26
N ARG A 108 42.58 -6.22 -3.27
CA ARG A 108 41.52 -6.16 -4.27
C ARG A 108 40.30 -5.43 -3.74
N THR A 109 39.81 -4.45 -4.48
CA THR A 109 38.51 -3.83 -4.21
C THR A 109 37.38 -4.78 -4.60
N VAL A 110 36.46 -5.03 -3.67
CA VAL A 110 35.29 -5.90 -3.85
C VAL A 110 34.04 -5.09 -4.13
N SER A 111 33.90 -3.94 -3.47
CA SER A 111 32.77 -3.03 -3.65
C SER A 111 33.11 -1.62 -3.19
N VAL A 112 32.40 -0.64 -3.74
CA VAL A 112 32.46 0.78 -3.34
C VAL A 112 31.06 1.37 -3.41
N PHE A 113 30.62 2.00 -2.33
CA PHE A 113 29.31 2.66 -2.25
C PHE A 113 29.42 4.07 -1.67
N GLY A 114 28.59 5.00 -2.13
CA GLY A 114 28.44 6.32 -1.51
C GLY A 114 28.24 7.44 -2.52
N THR A 115 28.44 8.68 -2.07
CA THR A 115 28.14 9.89 -2.84
C THR A 115 29.33 10.84 -2.80
N ILE A 116 29.69 11.38 -3.97
CA ILE A 116 30.71 12.43 -4.11
C ILE A 116 30.04 13.68 -4.67
N TYR A 117 30.11 14.79 -3.94
CA TYR A 117 29.67 16.10 -4.41
C TYR A 117 30.76 16.76 -5.26
N LEU A 118 30.40 17.27 -6.43
CA LEU A 118 31.30 17.94 -7.36
C LEU A 118 31.08 19.45 -7.33
N ASP A 119 32.07 20.19 -7.83
CA ASP A 119 31.97 21.64 -8.06
C ASP A 119 31.48 22.42 -6.82
N ILE A 120 31.99 22.02 -5.65
CA ILE A 120 31.65 22.67 -4.38
C ILE A 120 32.18 24.09 -4.39
N VAL A 121 31.25 25.05 -4.45
CA VAL A 121 31.52 26.48 -4.33
C VAL A 121 30.80 26.98 -3.08
N VAL A 122 31.58 27.35 -2.07
CA VAL A 122 31.12 28.06 -0.87
C VAL A 122 31.88 29.39 -0.77
N PRO A 123 31.29 30.44 -0.17
CA PRO A 123 32.01 31.72 0.01
C PRO A 123 33.24 31.49 0.90
N THR A 124 34.43 31.50 0.32
CA THR A 124 35.71 31.29 1.03
C THR A 124 36.38 32.61 1.43
N ASP A 125 35.96 33.72 0.83
CA ASP A 125 36.48 35.07 1.06
C ASP A 125 35.88 35.70 2.32
N ALA A 126 34.67 35.28 2.69
CA ALA A 126 33.98 35.70 3.90
C ALA A 126 34.41 34.79 5.05
N ARG A 127 35.01 35.37 6.10
CA ARG A 127 35.44 34.59 7.27
C ARG A 127 34.21 34.08 8.04
N PRO A 128 34.05 32.76 8.23
CA PRO A 128 33.00 32.21 9.07
C PRO A 128 33.08 32.79 10.47
N MET A 129 31.94 32.96 11.13
CA MET A 129 31.93 33.39 12.53
C MET A 129 32.67 32.39 13.40
N GLY A 130 33.41 32.86 14.41
CA GLY A 130 34.09 31.95 15.35
C GLY A 130 33.11 31.09 16.14
N ALA A 131 33.58 29.92 16.61
CA ALA A 131 32.78 28.94 17.34
C ALA A 131 31.99 29.53 18.52
N ASP A 132 32.57 30.46 19.29
CA ASP A 132 31.87 31.11 20.41
C ASP A 132 30.67 31.95 19.95
N ARG A 133 30.78 32.61 18.79
CA ARG A 133 29.68 33.38 18.20
C ARG A 133 28.63 32.43 17.63
N ALA A 134 29.03 31.32 17.03
CA ALA A 134 28.12 30.28 16.55
C ALA A 134 27.31 29.67 17.69
N VAL A 135 27.94 29.34 18.82
CA VAL A 135 27.25 28.84 20.04
C VAL A 135 26.23 29.85 20.54
N ARG A 136 26.57 31.15 20.56
CA ARG A 136 25.59 32.19 20.94
C ARG A 136 24.45 32.32 19.93
N GLY A 137 24.73 32.25 18.63
CA GLY A 137 23.72 32.25 17.57
C GLY A 137 22.75 31.08 17.71
N LEU A 138 23.28 29.88 17.92
CA LEU A 138 22.50 28.66 18.17
C LEU A 138 21.62 28.79 19.43
N ARG A 139 22.14 29.39 20.52
CA ARG A 139 21.31 29.70 21.70
C ARG A 139 20.26 30.78 21.44
N GLY A 140 20.47 31.68 20.48
CA GLY A 140 19.55 32.76 20.14
C GLY A 140 18.37 32.31 19.26
N VAL A 141 18.54 31.24 18.48
CA VAL A 141 17.48 30.68 17.61
C VAL A 141 16.55 29.69 18.36
N SER A 142 16.70 29.53 19.69
CA SER A 142 15.93 28.57 20.49
C SER A 142 15.76 29.01 21.94
N THR A 143 14.63 28.69 22.55
CA THR A 143 14.45 28.72 24.01
C THR A 143 14.94 27.44 24.69
N THR A 144 15.16 26.36 23.93
CA THR A 144 15.74 25.09 24.41
C THR A 144 17.25 25.23 24.55
N SER A 145 17.82 24.61 25.60
CA SER A 145 19.28 24.57 25.78
C SER A 145 19.97 23.55 24.87
N LEU A 146 21.22 23.86 24.50
CA LEU A 146 22.12 22.95 23.78
C LEU A 146 22.43 21.70 24.61
N ALA A 147 22.52 20.55 23.95
CA ALA A 147 23.12 19.35 24.52
C ALA A 147 24.66 19.49 24.57
N PRO A 148 25.36 18.78 25.46
CA PRO A 148 26.81 18.72 25.43
C PRO A 148 27.31 18.11 24.11
N GLY A 149 28.26 18.75 23.45
CA GLY A 149 28.84 18.27 22.20
C GLY A 149 29.55 19.36 21.43
N ASP A 150 30.24 18.95 20.36
CA ASP A 150 30.90 19.87 19.45
C ASP A 150 29.88 20.61 18.57
N VAL A 151 30.26 21.80 18.12
CA VAL A 151 29.51 22.58 17.13
C VAL A 151 30.34 22.63 15.84
N PRO A 152 30.32 21.56 15.02
CA PRO A 152 31.18 21.47 13.86
C PRO A 152 30.72 22.44 12.76
N LEU A 153 31.71 22.97 12.05
CA LEU A 153 31.54 23.65 10.78
C LEU A 153 31.41 22.61 9.67
N VAL A 154 30.38 22.70 8.83
CA VAL A 154 30.08 21.70 7.79
C VAL A 154 29.62 22.39 6.51
N VAL A 155 29.99 21.84 5.35
CA VAL A 155 29.43 22.21 4.05
C VAL A 155 28.13 21.43 3.83
N LEU A 156 27.02 22.13 3.65
CA LEU A 156 25.68 21.59 3.40
C LEU A 156 25.30 21.77 1.92
N PRO A 157 25.19 20.68 1.13
CA PRO A 157 24.58 20.72 -0.20
C PRO A 157 23.10 21.14 -0.12
N GLN A 158 22.65 21.99 -1.05
CA GLN A 158 21.27 22.45 -1.16
C GLN A 158 20.57 21.80 -2.37
N PHE A 159 19.23 21.78 -2.33
CA PHE A 159 18.42 21.23 -3.43
C PHE A 159 18.57 22.00 -4.75
N ASP A 160 18.92 23.29 -4.69
CA ASP A 160 19.14 24.15 -5.85
C ASP A 160 20.55 24.02 -6.47
N GLY A 161 21.33 23.06 -5.97
CA GLY A 161 22.69 22.79 -6.41
C GLY A 161 23.76 23.70 -5.81
N SER A 162 23.37 24.68 -4.99
CA SER A 162 24.31 25.49 -4.22
C SER A 162 24.84 24.76 -2.98
N TYR A 163 25.88 25.31 -2.36
CA TYR A 163 26.43 24.83 -1.10
C TYR A 163 26.43 25.95 -0.07
N ARG A 164 26.11 25.61 1.18
CA ARG A 164 26.17 26.54 2.32
C ARG A 164 27.20 26.07 3.34
N LEU A 165 27.80 27.03 4.03
CA LEU A 165 28.63 26.75 5.19
C LEU A 165 27.81 26.96 6.46
N ILE A 166 27.72 25.94 7.31
CA ILE A 166 26.83 25.95 8.48
C ILE A 166 27.55 25.51 9.75
N TYR A 167 27.07 26.00 10.89
CA TYR A 167 27.31 25.40 12.20
C TYR A 167 26.08 24.62 12.63
N GLN A 168 26.25 23.39 13.12
CA GLN A 168 25.15 22.57 13.62
C GLN A 168 25.37 22.13 15.07
N ALA A 169 24.28 22.04 15.83
CA ALA A 169 24.33 21.51 17.19
C ALA A 169 23.03 20.82 17.59
N THR A 170 23.15 19.83 18.47
CA THR A 170 22.01 19.12 19.07
C THR A 170 21.48 19.87 20.28
N PHE A 171 20.15 19.98 20.38
CA PHE A 171 19.42 20.58 21.48
C PHE A 171 18.82 19.50 22.38
N ARG A 172 18.55 19.86 23.64
CA ARG A 172 17.98 18.91 24.62
C ARG A 172 16.55 18.45 24.32
N ASP A 173 15.86 19.13 23.41
CA ASP A 173 14.57 18.72 22.88
C ASP A 173 14.70 17.67 21.76
N GLY A 174 15.92 17.17 21.50
CA GLY A 174 16.14 16.17 20.48
C GLY A 174 16.05 16.73 19.07
N THR A 175 16.37 18.01 18.84
CA THR A 175 16.53 18.61 17.50
C THR A 175 17.99 18.94 17.18
N VAL A 176 18.44 18.76 15.93
CA VAL A 176 19.66 19.37 15.40
C VAL A 176 19.26 20.66 14.71
N ARG A 177 19.83 21.79 15.14
CA ARG A 177 19.62 23.08 14.47
C ARG A 177 20.91 23.52 13.83
N SER A 178 20.79 24.06 12.62
CA SER A 178 21.91 24.58 11.85
C SER A 178 21.72 26.05 11.56
N ILE A 179 22.75 26.85 11.82
CA ILE A 179 22.79 28.27 11.46
C ILE A 179 23.82 28.50 10.35
N ASP A 180 23.55 29.50 9.51
CA ASP A 180 24.48 29.96 8.48
C ASP A 180 25.75 30.47 9.14
N ALA A 181 26.91 30.01 8.68
CA ALA A 181 28.19 30.33 9.31
C ALA A 181 28.64 31.79 9.07
N LEU A 182 28.01 32.51 8.13
CA LEU A 182 28.29 33.91 7.83
C LEU A 182 27.28 34.85 8.49
N THR A 183 25.98 34.56 8.36
CA THR A 183 24.92 35.46 8.82
C THR A 183 24.45 35.15 10.24
N GLY A 184 24.48 33.87 10.62
CA GLY A 184 23.90 33.38 11.88
C GLY A 184 22.41 33.11 11.80
N ASP A 185 21.82 33.24 10.60
CA ASP A 185 20.42 32.92 10.38
C ASP A 185 20.19 31.42 10.51
N LEU A 186 19.01 31.06 11.03
CA LEU A 186 18.59 29.67 11.07
C LEU A 186 18.44 29.13 9.64
N VAL A 187 19.22 28.12 9.28
CA VAL A 187 19.19 27.48 7.96
C VAL A 187 18.25 26.28 7.96
N ARG A 188 18.31 25.46 9.02
CA ARG A 188 17.44 24.28 9.16
C ARG A 188 17.28 23.86 10.62
N THR A 189 16.15 23.24 10.90
CA THR A 189 15.88 22.48 12.13
C THR A 189 15.50 21.07 11.69
N GLU A 190 16.19 20.09 12.25
CA GLU A 190 15.97 18.67 12.00
C GLU A 190 15.72 17.99 13.34
N ASP A 191 14.90 16.96 13.39
CA ASP A 191 14.80 16.15 14.60
C ASP A 191 16.07 15.30 14.75
N ALA A 192 16.84 15.53 15.81
CA ALA A 192 17.94 14.67 16.28
C ALA A 192 17.46 13.42 16.99
N PHE A 193 16.15 13.28 17.22
CA PHE A 193 15.56 11.99 17.48
C PHE A 193 15.80 11.12 16.26
N VAL A 194 16.84 10.30 16.33
CA VAL A 194 16.68 8.94 15.84
C VAL A 194 15.58 8.38 16.73
N THR A 195 14.33 8.48 16.30
CA THR A 195 13.27 7.64 16.85
C THR A 195 13.77 6.22 16.62
N GLN A 196 14.33 5.63 17.67
CA GLN A 196 14.93 4.31 17.57
C GLN A 196 13.78 3.36 17.27
N GLY A 197 13.57 3.08 15.98
CA GLY A 197 13.02 1.81 15.56
C GLY A 197 13.80 0.75 16.32
N THR A 198 13.09 -0.04 17.11
CA THR A 198 13.64 -1.11 17.93
C THR A 198 12.94 -2.39 17.52
N VAL A 199 13.70 -3.48 17.42
CA VAL A 199 13.13 -4.77 17.03
C VAL A 199 12.81 -5.56 18.29
N GLY A 200 11.52 -5.82 18.50
CA GLY A 200 11.02 -6.74 19.50
C GLY A 200 10.76 -8.13 18.93
N THR A 201 10.19 -8.98 19.77
CA THR A 201 9.73 -10.33 19.38
C THR A 201 8.28 -10.50 19.76
N GLY A 202 7.48 -11.11 18.89
CA GLY A 202 6.08 -11.44 19.17
C GLY A 202 5.72 -12.81 18.64
N THR A 203 4.62 -13.37 19.13
CA THR A 203 4.09 -14.64 18.65
C THR A 203 2.78 -14.39 17.90
N GLY A 204 2.69 -14.83 16.64
CA GLY A 204 1.49 -14.71 15.81
C GLY A 204 0.37 -15.69 16.20
N ALA A 205 -0.77 -15.60 15.51
CA ALA A 205 -1.95 -16.43 15.74
C ALA A 205 -1.65 -17.94 15.68
N HIS A 206 -0.73 -18.35 14.80
CA HIS A 206 -0.33 -19.74 14.57
C HIS A 206 0.87 -20.19 15.41
N GLY A 207 1.33 -19.36 16.36
CA GLY A 207 2.45 -19.70 17.24
C GLY A 207 3.83 -19.45 16.64
N ASP A 208 3.90 -18.87 15.44
CA ASP A 208 5.14 -18.48 14.79
C ASP A 208 5.73 -17.22 15.44
N VAL A 209 7.03 -17.23 15.68
CA VAL A 209 7.74 -16.13 16.33
C VAL A 209 8.19 -15.11 15.28
N LYS A 210 7.71 -13.87 15.39
CA LYS A 210 7.98 -12.77 14.47
C LYS A 210 8.85 -11.70 15.11
N LYS A 211 9.67 -11.04 14.28
CA LYS A 211 10.32 -9.78 14.65
C LYS A 211 9.31 -8.65 14.52
N VAL A 212 9.17 -7.84 15.55
CA VAL A 212 8.22 -6.72 15.58
C VAL A 212 9.02 -5.42 15.54
N SER A 213 8.87 -4.64 14.46
CA SER A 213 9.39 -3.27 14.45
C SER A 213 8.54 -2.43 15.40
N ALA A 214 9.16 -1.69 16.30
CA ALA A 214 8.46 -0.91 17.30
C ALA A 214 9.20 0.42 17.52
N SER A 215 8.54 1.37 18.15
CA SER A 215 9.16 2.62 18.57
C SER A 215 9.24 2.66 20.10
N ARG A 216 10.27 3.31 20.63
CA ARG A 216 10.41 3.49 22.08
C ARG A 216 9.41 4.54 22.58
N ALA A 217 8.61 4.17 23.56
CA ALA A 217 7.68 5.06 24.26
C ALA A 217 8.20 5.42 25.67
N THR A 218 7.57 6.39 26.33
CA THR A 218 7.95 6.83 27.69
C THR A 218 8.07 5.67 28.68
N ASN A 219 7.13 4.71 28.60
CA ASN A 219 7.06 3.55 29.49
C ASN A 219 6.99 2.24 28.69
N GLY A 220 8.02 1.96 27.90
CA GLY A 220 8.15 0.72 27.13
C GLY A 220 8.25 0.97 25.64
N TYR A 221 7.41 0.29 24.88
CA TYR A 221 7.46 0.21 23.42
C TYR A 221 6.06 0.32 22.87
N GLU A 222 5.91 0.97 21.72
CA GLU A 222 4.64 1.12 21.00
C GLU A 222 4.73 0.49 19.61
N ALA A 223 3.62 -0.05 19.11
CA ALA A 223 3.51 -0.70 17.80
C ALA A 223 3.47 0.34 16.68
N VAL A 224 4.58 1.08 16.57
CA VAL A 224 4.83 2.08 15.54
C VAL A 224 6.12 1.69 14.83
N ASP A 225 6.00 1.26 13.59
CA ASP A 225 7.13 1.00 12.72
C ASP A 225 7.60 2.29 12.07
N GLN A 226 8.89 2.57 12.20
CA GLN A 226 9.60 3.68 11.55
C GLN A 226 10.89 3.21 10.86
N MET A 227 11.07 1.89 10.74
CA MET A 227 12.15 1.29 9.96
C MET A 227 11.86 1.28 8.47
N ARG A 228 10.59 1.46 8.10
CA ARG A 228 10.10 1.64 6.73
C ARG A 228 9.86 3.13 6.45
N PRO A 229 9.97 3.58 5.19
CA PRO A 229 9.67 4.96 4.82
C PRO A 229 8.24 5.38 5.19
N ALA A 230 7.24 4.52 4.98
CA ALA A 230 5.91 4.73 5.55
C ALA A 230 5.91 4.36 7.03
N ARG A 231 5.42 5.28 7.86
CA ARG A 231 5.13 4.97 9.27
C ARG A 231 3.92 4.03 9.32
N ILE A 232 4.05 2.91 10.02
CA ILE A 232 2.95 1.95 10.25
C ILE A 232 2.58 1.99 11.73
N ARG A 233 1.31 2.21 12.06
CA ARG A 233 0.83 2.25 13.45
C ARG A 233 -0.27 1.22 13.65
N THR A 234 -0.11 0.34 14.64
CA THR A 234 -1.15 -0.61 15.05
C THR A 234 -1.77 -0.20 16.38
N ARG A 235 -3.08 0.00 16.34
CA ARG A 235 -3.93 0.25 17.50
C ARG A 235 -4.66 -1.02 17.92
N SER A 236 -5.04 -1.12 19.18
CA SER A 236 -5.85 -2.20 19.73
C SER A 236 -6.98 -1.63 20.56
N THR A 237 -8.17 -2.22 20.47
CA THR A 237 -9.26 -1.92 21.40
C THR A 237 -9.12 -2.64 22.74
N GLN A 238 -8.12 -3.53 22.87
CA GLN A 238 -7.80 -4.30 24.08
C GLN A 238 -9.01 -5.07 24.65
N GLY A 239 -9.91 -5.56 23.79
CA GLY A 239 -11.13 -6.24 24.24
C GLY A 239 -12.25 -5.31 24.70
N THR A 240 -12.10 -3.99 24.51
CA THR A 240 -13.18 -3.04 24.76
C THR A 240 -14.12 -3.06 23.57
N ASN A 241 -15.39 -3.38 23.83
CA ASN A 241 -16.43 -3.28 22.81
C ASN A 241 -16.69 -1.80 22.51
N VAL A 242 -16.15 -1.34 21.38
CA VAL A 242 -16.37 -0.01 20.85
C VAL A 242 -17.34 -0.07 19.67
N PRO A 243 -18.24 0.90 19.52
CA PRO A 243 -19.03 1.05 18.29
C PRO A 243 -18.12 1.15 17.07
N ARG A 244 -18.54 0.55 15.94
CA ARG A 244 -17.73 0.52 14.71
C ARG A 244 -17.41 1.92 14.18
N ASP A 245 -18.34 2.86 14.32
CA ASP A 245 -18.19 4.26 13.93
C ASP A 245 -17.08 4.98 14.73
N ALA A 246 -16.93 4.66 16.02
CA ALA A 246 -15.88 5.21 16.86
C ALA A 246 -14.47 4.84 16.36
N LEU A 247 -14.30 3.70 15.66
CA LEU A 247 -13.01 3.33 15.06
C LEU A 247 -12.54 4.35 14.02
N PHE A 248 -13.46 4.95 13.25
CA PHE A 248 -13.15 5.99 12.26
C PHE A 248 -12.79 7.33 12.91
N GLU A 249 -13.20 7.53 14.16
CA GLU A 249 -12.84 8.67 14.99
C GLU A 249 -11.53 8.43 15.77
N GLY A 250 -10.88 7.29 15.55
CA GLY A 250 -9.60 6.93 16.16
C GLY A 250 -9.72 6.13 17.46
N ALA A 251 -10.88 5.54 17.77
CA ALA A 251 -11.03 4.68 18.94
C ALA A 251 -10.08 3.47 18.90
N GLY A 252 -9.50 3.14 20.05
CA GLY A 252 -8.42 2.17 20.20
C GLY A 252 -7.09 2.89 20.45
N GLU A 253 -6.26 2.34 21.33
CA GLU A 253 -4.97 2.92 21.69
C GLU A 253 -3.85 2.28 20.88
N THR A 254 -2.77 3.01 20.59
CA THR A 254 -1.55 2.40 20.02
C THR A 254 -1.13 1.24 20.93
N ALA A 255 -0.94 0.06 20.36
CA ALA A 255 -0.61 -1.11 21.17
C ALA A 255 0.76 -0.93 21.85
N LEU A 256 0.84 -1.30 23.13
CA LEU A 256 2.02 -1.10 23.97
C LEU A 256 2.61 -2.44 24.44
N SER A 257 3.92 -2.49 24.60
CA SER A 257 4.64 -3.57 25.29
C SER A 257 5.64 -2.97 26.29
N ALA A 258 5.66 -3.47 27.53
CA ALA A 258 6.61 -3.00 28.53
C ALA A 258 8.06 -3.42 28.25
N ARG A 259 8.25 -4.57 27.57
CA ARG A 259 9.57 -5.22 27.40
C ARG A 259 9.97 -5.47 25.95
N ASN A 260 9.19 -4.97 24.99
CA ASN A 260 9.32 -5.28 23.56
C ASN A 260 9.16 -6.78 23.25
N VAL A 261 8.38 -7.45 24.08
CA VAL A 261 7.89 -8.82 23.87
C VAL A 261 6.37 -8.70 23.73
N TRP A 262 5.83 -9.15 22.60
CA TRP A 262 4.45 -8.88 22.18
C TRP A 262 3.61 -10.15 22.31
N GLU A 263 2.58 -10.11 23.16
CA GLU A 263 1.74 -11.26 23.49
C GLU A 263 0.37 -11.24 22.79
N ASP A 264 -0.11 -10.07 22.38
CA ASP A 264 -1.33 -9.92 21.59
C ASP A 264 -1.08 -10.37 20.15
N ARG A 265 -1.56 -11.57 19.82
CA ARG A 265 -1.38 -12.22 18.52
C ARG A 265 -1.97 -11.42 17.38
N ALA A 266 -3.11 -10.75 17.59
CA ALA A 266 -3.75 -9.93 16.57
C ALA A 266 -2.87 -8.71 16.25
N VAL A 267 -2.34 -8.05 17.29
CA VAL A 267 -1.39 -6.93 17.11
C VAL A 267 -0.14 -7.40 16.38
N VAL A 268 0.44 -8.54 16.77
CA VAL A 268 1.65 -9.08 16.14
C VAL A 268 1.44 -9.36 14.66
N ASP A 269 0.36 -10.07 14.31
CA ASP A 269 0.08 -10.41 12.92
C ASP A 269 -0.23 -9.18 12.08
N ALA A 270 -1.16 -8.33 12.52
CA ALA A 270 -1.51 -7.10 11.80
C ALA A 270 -0.28 -6.19 11.59
N HIS A 271 0.53 -5.99 12.64
CA HIS A 271 1.69 -5.10 12.56
C HIS A 271 2.80 -5.64 11.64
N VAL A 272 3.17 -6.92 11.80
CA VAL A 272 4.25 -7.51 11.02
C VAL A 272 3.83 -7.74 9.58
N ASN A 273 2.63 -8.28 9.35
CA ASN A 273 2.15 -8.56 8.00
C ASN A 273 1.94 -7.27 7.20
N ALA A 274 1.53 -6.16 7.84
CA ALA A 274 1.44 -4.86 7.15
C ALA A 274 2.82 -4.34 6.71
N GLY A 275 3.85 -4.61 7.52
CA GLY A 275 5.24 -4.35 7.13
C GLY A 275 5.68 -5.18 5.93
N LEU A 276 5.37 -6.48 5.91
CA LEU A 276 5.68 -7.36 4.77
C LEU A 276 4.95 -6.93 3.50
N ALA A 277 3.65 -6.64 3.60
CA ALA A 277 2.85 -6.14 2.49
C ALA A 277 3.38 -4.78 1.97
N TYR A 278 3.77 -3.87 2.85
CA TYR A 278 4.46 -2.64 2.46
C TYR A 278 5.75 -2.93 1.67
N ASP A 279 6.60 -3.83 2.18
CA ASP A 279 7.87 -4.17 1.52
C ASP A 279 7.63 -4.78 0.13
N TYR A 280 6.60 -5.61 -0.03
CA TYR A 280 6.21 -6.12 -1.34
C TYR A 280 5.80 -4.99 -2.29
N PHE A 281 4.88 -4.11 -1.91
CA PHE A 281 4.47 -3.01 -2.79
C PHE A 281 5.66 -2.09 -3.12
N ASN A 282 6.51 -1.77 -2.15
CA ASN A 282 7.65 -0.89 -2.37
C ASN A 282 8.74 -1.53 -3.24
N GLN A 283 9.16 -2.75 -2.91
CA GLN A 283 10.32 -3.38 -3.55
C GLN A 283 9.96 -4.11 -4.84
N GLN A 284 8.80 -4.76 -4.91
CA GLN A 284 8.38 -5.54 -6.09
C GLN A 284 7.62 -4.69 -7.12
N GLN A 285 6.82 -3.74 -6.64
CA GLN A 285 5.94 -2.93 -7.50
C GLN A 285 6.41 -1.46 -7.63
N GLY A 286 7.41 -1.03 -6.85
CA GLY A 286 7.88 0.36 -6.88
C GLY A 286 6.87 1.36 -6.32
N TRP A 287 5.99 0.93 -5.42
CA TRP A 287 4.89 1.73 -4.87
C TRP A 287 5.08 2.07 -3.39
N GLU A 288 4.96 3.34 -3.05
CA GLU A 288 5.28 3.88 -1.72
C GLU A 288 4.04 4.01 -0.81
N GLY A 289 3.86 3.07 0.14
CA GLY A 289 2.74 3.11 1.09
C GLY A 289 1.40 2.75 0.43
N LEU A 290 0.28 3.25 0.97
CA LEU A 290 -1.03 3.07 0.31
C LEU A 290 -1.25 4.11 -0.80
N ASP A 291 -0.66 5.30 -0.67
CA ASP A 291 -0.96 6.46 -1.51
C ASP A 291 0.10 6.78 -2.58
N GLY A 292 1.16 5.97 -2.64
CA GLY A 292 2.30 6.21 -3.51
C GLY A 292 3.23 7.33 -2.99
N ARG A 293 3.08 7.74 -1.72
CA ARG A 293 3.86 8.82 -1.08
C ARG A 293 4.20 8.53 0.38
N ASN A 294 4.14 7.26 0.79
CA ASN A 294 4.47 6.82 2.15
C ASN A 294 3.65 7.51 3.25
N ALA A 295 2.37 7.82 2.99
CA ALA A 295 1.48 8.27 4.06
C ALA A 295 1.38 7.22 5.19
N LEU A 296 0.95 7.68 6.37
CA LEU A 296 0.71 6.83 7.54
C LEU A 296 -0.20 5.65 7.15
N ILE A 297 0.26 4.44 7.46
CA ILE A 297 -0.56 3.24 7.44
C ILE A 297 -1.12 3.06 8.85
N ASP A 298 -2.38 3.45 9.05
CA ASP A 298 -3.07 3.30 10.33
C ASP A 298 -3.96 2.07 10.33
N GLN A 299 -3.76 1.20 11.32
CA GLN A 299 -4.52 -0.03 11.46
C GLN A 299 -4.99 -0.24 12.90
N VAL A 300 -6.13 -0.94 13.06
CA VAL A 300 -6.70 -1.28 14.37
C VAL A 300 -7.11 -2.74 14.41
N VAL A 301 -6.80 -3.42 15.52
CA VAL A 301 -7.28 -4.77 15.82
C VAL A 301 -8.40 -4.74 16.87
N THR A 302 -9.37 -5.63 16.74
CA THR A 302 -10.53 -5.76 17.63
C THR A 302 -10.76 -7.20 18.08
N ASP A 303 -11.54 -7.41 19.13
CA ASP A 303 -11.77 -8.71 19.79
C ASP A 303 -12.95 -9.53 19.22
N GLY A 304 -13.48 -9.12 18.07
CA GLY A 304 -14.64 -9.78 17.45
C GLY A 304 -15.99 -9.22 17.85
N ALA A 305 -16.10 -8.49 18.97
CA ALA A 305 -17.36 -7.85 19.37
C ALA A 305 -17.72 -6.68 18.44
N THR A 306 -16.72 -5.90 18.03
CA THR A 306 -16.88 -4.79 17.10
C THR A 306 -16.90 -5.24 15.63
N ILE A 307 -16.03 -6.19 15.28
CA ILE A 307 -15.87 -6.70 13.91
C ILE A 307 -15.74 -8.23 13.95
N GLN A 308 -16.84 -8.94 13.68
CA GLN A 308 -16.86 -10.40 13.65
C GLN A 308 -16.71 -10.92 12.21
N ASN A 309 -15.84 -11.91 11.99
CA ASN A 309 -15.62 -12.58 10.69
C ASN A 309 -15.33 -11.62 9.53
N ASN A 310 -14.65 -10.51 9.80
CA ASN A 310 -14.36 -9.51 8.78
C ASN A 310 -13.06 -8.76 9.05
N ALA A 311 -12.45 -8.30 7.97
CA ALA A 311 -11.49 -7.21 7.93
C ALA A 311 -12.00 -6.20 6.90
N PHE A 312 -11.51 -4.96 6.93
CA PHE A 312 -11.79 -3.99 5.88
C PHE A 312 -10.79 -2.84 5.86
N PHE A 313 -10.56 -2.30 4.67
CA PHE A 313 -10.09 -0.95 4.46
C PHE A 313 -11.26 0.03 4.35
N ALA A 314 -11.18 1.12 5.10
CA ALA A 314 -12.10 2.24 5.01
C ALA A 314 -11.42 3.47 4.43
N TYR A 315 -12.12 4.08 3.48
CA TYR A 315 -11.67 5.31 2.84
C TYR A 315 -11.51 6.44 3.86
N PRO A 316 -10.56 7.37 3.64
CA PRO A 316 -10.41 8.53 4.49
C PRO A 316 -11.71 9.34 4.56
N ALA A 317 -11.95 9.95 5.72
CA ALA A 317 -13.00 10.97 5.86
C ALA A 317 -12.81 12.10 4.82
N PRO A 318 -13.87 12.83 4.42
CA PRO A 318 -13.75 13.94 3.49
C PRO A 318 -12.64 14.93 3.89
N GLY A 319 -11.71 15.21 2.99
CA GLY A 319 -10.54 16.06 3.24
C GLY A 319 -9.34 15.35 3.88
N GLY A 320 -9.49 14.10 4.32
CA GLY A 320 -8.41 13.25 4.81
C GLY A 320 -7.62 12.57 3.68
N ASN A 321 -6.38 12.22 4.02
CA ASN A 321 -5.44 11.49 3.16
C ASN A 321 -4.93 10.18 3.79
N VAL A 322 -5.53 9.76 4.92
CA VAL A 322 -5.19 8.53 5.63
C VAL A 322 -6.47 7.72 5.81
N GLY A 323 -6.52 6.54 5.21
CA GLY A 323 -7.59 5.57 5.44
C GLY A 323 -7.33 4.74 6.71
N LEU A 324 -8.28 3.89 7.07
CA LEU A 324 -8.18 2.99 8.21
C LEU A 324 -8.24 1.54 7.74
N ILE A 325 -7.30 0.71 8.15
CA ILE A 325 -7.42 -0.75 8.05
C ILE A 325 -7.90 -1.29 9.39
N ALA A 326 -8.97 -2.07 9.40
CA ALA A 326 -9.53 -2.64 10.62
C ALA A 326 -9.63 -4.16 10.52
N PHE A 327 -9.07 -4.84 11.52
CA PHE A 327 -9.05 -6.29 11.61
C PHE A 327 -9.95 -6.77 12.74
N GLY A 328 -10.88 -7.65 12.39
CA GLY A 328 -11.76 -8.33 13.32
C GLY A 328 -11.19 -9.63 13.86
N MET A 329 -12.08 -10.40 14.46
CA MET A 329 -11.83 -11.76 14.91
C MET A 329 -12.80 -12.71 14.22
N SER A 330 -12.33 -13.88 13.83
CA SER A 330 -13.20 -14.95 13.35
C SER A 330 -14.09 -15.50 14.47
N SER A 331 -15.17 -16.19 14.10
CA SER A 331 -16.02 -16.95 15.01
C SER A 331 -15.28 -18.05 15.76
N THR A 332 -14.12 -18.47 15.25
CA THR A 332 -13.23 -19.47 15.87
C THR A 332 -12.13 -18.84 16.73
N GLY A 333 -12.11 -17.51 16.88
CA GLY A 333 -11.15 -16.81 17.73
C GLY A 333 -9.78 -16.58 17.09
N TYR A 334 -9.70 -16.61 15.76
CA TYR A 334 -8.50 -16.28 14.99
C TYR A 334 -8.56 -14.85 14.46
N PRO A 335 -7.50 -14.04 14.64
CA PRO A 335 -7.45 -12.69 14.09
C PRO A 335 -7.62 -12.72 12.57
N MET A 336 -8.43 -11.82 12.03
CA MET A 336 -8.59 -11.62 10.58
C MET A 336 -7.39 -10.84 10.01
N ALA A 337 -6.16 -11.22 10.35
CA ALA A 337 -4.93 -10.47 10.04
C ALA A 337 -3.84 -11.38 9.46
N THR A 338 -4.22 -12.45 8.76
CA THR A 338 -3.32 -13.32 8.00
C THR A 338 -2.66 -12.54 6.87
N LEU A 339 -1.59 -13.08 6.29
CA LEU A 339 -0.72 -12.29 5.41
C LEU A 339 -1.45 -11.86 4.12
N ASP A 340 -2.18 -12.79 3.51
CA ASP A 340 -3.06 -12.52 2.37
C ASP A 340 -4.16 -11.49 2.71
N ILE A 341 -4.84 -11.61 3.85
CA ILE A 341 -5.90 -10.68 4.27
C ILE A 341 -5.31 -9.28 4.48
N VAL A 342 -4.16 -9.17 5.14
CA VAL A 342 -3.49 -7.87 5.33
C VAL A 342 -3.06 -7.28 3.99
N GLY A 343 -2.51 -8.09 3.09
CA GLY A 343 -2.19 -7.69 1.72
C GLY A 343 -3.42 -7.23 0.93
N HIS A 344 -4.53 -7.95 1.07
CA HIS A 344 -5.83 -7.65 0.46
C HIS A 344 -6.37 -6.30 0.94
N GLU A 345 -6.40 -6.05 2.26
CA GLU A 345 -6.87 -4.77 2.80
C GLU A 345 -5.95 -3.60 2.41
N MET A 346 -4.63 -3.82 2.38
CA MET A 346 -3.71 -2.79 1.90
C MET A 346 -3.92 -2.50 0.41
N MET A 347 -4.20 -3.51 -0.41
CA MET A 347 -4.47 -3.32 -1.83
C MET A 347 -5.74 -2.50 -2.08
N HIS A 348 -6.78 -2.61 -1.24
CA HIS A 348 -7.92 -1.69 -1.32
C HIS A 348 -7.49 -0.23 -1.13
N GLY A 349 -6.55 0.04 -0.22
CA GLY A 349 -5.92 1.34 -0.05
C GLY A 349 -5.20 1.82 -1.29
N VAL A 350 -4.34 0.96 -1.85
CA VAL A 350 -3.59 1.23 -3.10
C VAL A 350 -4.55 1.55 -4.26
N THR A 351 -5.58 0.72 -4.44
CA THR A 351 -6.64 0.95 -5.45
C THR A 351 -7.31 2.30 -5.25
N PHE A 352 -7.75 2.60 -4.02
CA PHE A 352 -8.45 3.85 -3.73
C PHE A 352 -7.57 5.08 -4.03
N PHE A 353 -6.36 5.14 -3.48
CA PHE A 353 -5.52 6.33 -3.61
C PHE A 353 -4.92 6.49 -5.01
N SER A 354 -4.54 5.41 -5.69
CA SER A 354 -4.03 5.48 -7.06
C SER A 354 -5.09 5.99 -8.05
N VAL A 355 -6.33 5.46 -7.97
CA VAL A 355 -7.44 5.89 -8.84
C VAL A 355 -7.89 7.30 -8.47
N ARG A 356 -8.03 7.63 -7.17
CA ARG A 356 -8.38 8.98 -6.70
C ARG A 356 -7.37 10.02 -7.11
N GLY A 357 -6.08 9.72 -6.98
CA GLY A 357 -5.00 10.62 -7.35
C GLY A 357 -5.02 11.02 -8.83
N ARG A 358 -5.43 10.09 -9.72
CA ARG A 358 -5.50 10.32 -11.17
C ARG A 358 -6.83 10.91 -11.64
N THR A 359 -7.94 10.54 -11.01
CA THR A 359 -9.29 10.81 -11.53
C THR A 359 -10.13 11.74 -10.64
N GLY A 360 -9.65 12.10 -9.45
CA GLY A 360 -10.37 12.90 -8.47
C GLY A 360 -11.37 12.10 -7.61
N THR A 361 -11.68 10.85 -7.97
CA THR A 361 -12.54 9.93 -7.20
C THR A 361 -11.90 8.56 -7.08
N GLY A 362 -12.17 7.82 -6.00
CA GLY A 362 -11.76 6.41 -5.92
C GLY A 362 -12.48 5.55 -6.97
N LEU A 363 -12.08 4.29 -7.09
CA LEU A 363 -12.79 3.30 -7.89
C LEU A 363 -14.25 3.23 -7.41
N VAL A 364 -15.19 3.43 -8.35
CA VAL A 364 -16.61 3.52 -8.07
C VAL A 364 -17.17 2.12 -7.89
N SER A 365 -17.47 1.78 -6.63
CA SER A 365 -18.24 0.59 -6.27
C SER A 365 -19.72 0.98 -6.21
N ALA A 366 -20.47 0.64 -7.25
CA ALA A 366 -21.88 0.99 -7.38
C ALA A 366 -22.66 -0.16 -8.00
N ILE A 367 -23.81 -0.47 -7.39
CA ILE A 367 -24.77 -1.42 -7.95
C ILE A 367 -25.45 -0.76 -9.15
N ALA A 368 -25.37 -1.40 -10.31
CA ALA A 368 -25.94 -0.91 -11.56
C ALA A 368 -26.67 -2.03 -12.31
N PRO A 369 -27.60 -1.70 -13.23
CA PRO A 369 -28.21 -2.69 -14.11
C PRO A 369 -27.14 -3.46 -14.91
N ASP A 370 -27.27 -4.79 -14.91
CA ASP A 370 -26.35 -5.75 -15.51
C ASP A 370 -27.12 -6.75 -16.39
N GLY A 371 -27.85 -6.17 -17.34
CA GLY A 371 -28.63 -6.90 -18.34
C GLY A 371 -30.00 -7.39 -17.88
N LEU A 372 -30.64 -8.16 -18.76
CA LEU A 372 -31.97 -8.72 -18.54
C LEU A 372 -31.88 -10.22 -18.26
N GLY A 373 -32.60 -10.68 -17.25
CA GLY A 373 -32.83 -12.07 -16.90
C GLY A 373 -33.91 -12.73 -17.77
N PRO A 374 -34.39 -13.93 -17.43
CA PRO A 374 -35.53 -14.55 -18.12
C PRO A 374 -36.83 -13.75 -17.95
N SER A 375 -37.87 -14.09 -18.68
CA SER A 375 -39.23 -13.53 -18.48
C SER A 375 -40.00 -14.22 -17.35
N GLU A 376 -39.58 -15.42 -16.98
CA GLU A 376 -40.18 -16.26 -15.95
C GLU A 376 -39.08 -17.00 -15.18
N VAL A 377 -39.24 -17.10 -13.87
CA VAL A 377 -38.40 -17.90 -12.96
C VAL A 377 -39.25 -18.86 -12.15
N THR A 378 -38.63 -19.81 -11.47
CA THR A 378 -39.33 -20.71 -10.55
C THR A 378 -38.84 -20.58 -9.11
N LEU A 379 -39.77 -20.65 -8.16
CA LEU A 379 -39.48 -20.73 -6.72
C LEU A 379 -40.42 -21.76 -6.10
N ASN A 380 -39.88 -22.77 -5.42
CA ASN A 380 -40.68 -23.86 -4.81
C ASN A 380 -41.67 -24.54 -5.78
N GLY A 381 -41.29 -24.68 -7.05
CA GLY A 381 -42.12 -25.28 -8.10
C GLY A 381 -43.18 -24.34 -8.71
N GLN A 382 -43.35 -23.14 -8.16
CA GLN A 382 -44.23 -22.12 -8.74
C GLN A 382 -43.50 -21.34 -9.82
N ARG A 383 -44.18 -21.10 -10.94
CA ARG A 383 -43.71 -20.22 -12.01
C ARG A 383 -44.05 -18.78 -11.68
N LEU A 384 -43.07 -17.91 -11.84
CA LEU A 384 -43.10 -16.51 -11.47
C LEU A 384 -42.72 -15.68 -12.71
N PRO A 385 -43.70 -15.27 -13.53
CA PRO A 385 -43.47 -14.28 -14.58
C PRO A 385 -43.08 -12.94 -13.97
N CYS A 386 -42.12 -12.23 -14.56
CA CYS A 386 -41.63 -10.96 -14.02
C CYS A 386 -42.77 -9.96 -13.75
N THR A 387 -43.63 -9.77 -14.75
CA THR A 387 -44.72 -8.77 -14.72
C THR A 387 -45.80 -9.03 -13.68
N LEU A 388 -45.89 -10.25 -13.16
CA LEU A 388 -46.89 -10.65 -12.16
C LEU A 388 -46.27 -10.89 -10.78
N THR A 389 -44.94 -10.84 -10.67
CA THR A 389 -44.24 -11.15 -9.43
C THR A 389 -44.11 -9.90 -8.56
N VAL A 390 -44.46 -10.04 -7.28
CA VAL A 390 -44.32 -9.01 -6.25
C VAL A 390 -43.59 -9.57 -5.04
N VAL A 391 -42.71 -8.77 -4.43
CA VAL A 391 -42.11 -9.03 -3.13
C VAL A 391 -43.10 -8.59 -2.05
N ARG A 392 -43.43 -9.48 -1.13
CA ARG A 392 -44.32 -9.21 0.02
C ARG A 392 -43.48 -9.09 1.29
N PHE A 393 -43.66 -8.01 2.04
CA PHE A 393 -42.95 -7.74 3.29
C PHE A 393 -43.84 -8.06 4.50
N ASP A 394 -43.22 -8.31 5.66
CA ASP A 394 -43.93 -8.67 6.92
C ASP A 394 -44.93 -7.60 7.37
N ASN A 395 -44.68 -6.34 7.01
CA ASN A 395 -45.58 -5.22 7.29
C ASN A 395 -46.77 -5.13 6.30
N GLY A 396 -46.91 -6.11 5.39
CA GLY A 396 -47.96 -6.16 4.37
C GLY A 396 -47.68 -5.33 3.12
N ALA A 397 -46.55 -4.62 3.03
CA ALA A 397 -46.19 -3.89 1.83
C ALA A 397 -45.91 -4.87 0.67
N GLU A 398 -46.21 -4.42 -0.56
CA GLU A 398 -45.91 -5.14 -1.79
C GLU A 398 -45.02 -4.29 -2.69
N ALA A 399 -44.01 -4.89 -3.30
CA ALA A 399 -43.14 -4.25 -4.27
C ALA A 399 -43.06 -5.06 -5.57
N PRO A 400 -43.44 -4.51 -6.73
CA PRO A 400 -43.30 -5.21 -7.99
C PRO A 400 -41.83 -5.38 -8.37
N MET A 401 -41.56 -6.45 -9.10
CA MET A 401 -40.27 -6.64 -9.76
C MET A 401 -40.07 -5.58 -10.86
N LEU A 402 -38.85 -5.10 -11.02
CA LEU A 402 -38.46 -4.23 -12.11
C LEU A 402 -38.33 -5.08 -13.39
N CYS A 403 -39.22 -4.84 -14.35
CA CYS A 403 -39.26 -5.58 -15.60
C CYS A 403 -39.09 -4.65 -16.80
N VAL A 404 -38.35 -5.09 -17.81
CA VAL A 404 -38.24 -4.46 -19.14
C VAL A 404 -38.59 -5.52 -20.18
N ASP A 405 -39.55 -5.24 -21.05
CA ASP A 405 -40.08 -6.18 -22.05
C ASP A 405 -40.49 -7.55 -21.46
N GLY A 406 -41.08 -7.50 -20.26
CA GLY A 406 -41.52 -8.69 -19.53
C GLY A 406 -40.40 -9.52 -18.91
N ARG A 407 -39.14 -9.06 -18.97
CA ARG A 407 -37.96 -9.73 -18.42
C ARG A 407 -37.46 -9.05 -17.15
N TYR A 408 -36.94 -9.84 -16.21
CA TYR A 408 -36.34 -9.31 -14.99
C TYR A 408 -35.16 -8.40 -15.31
N VAL A 409 -35.13 -7.18 -14.77
CA VAL A 409 -33.90 -6.39 -14.73
C VAL A 409 -32.99 -6.99 -13.67
N LEU A 410 -31.76 -7.29 -14.06
CA LEU A 410 -30.73 -7.79 -13.17
C LEU A 410 -29.73 -6.70 -12.85
N ALA A 411 -29.10 -6.76 -11.69
CA ALA A 411 -28.08 -5.82 -11.28
C ALA A 411 -26.93 -6.52 -10.54
N SER A 412 -25.75 -5.92 -10.65
CA SER A 412 -24.53 -6.34 -9.97
C SER A 412 -23.63 -5.12 -9.73
N ASN A 413 -22.51 -5.30 -9.04
CA ASN A 413 -21.54 -4.25 -8.75
C ASN A 413 -20.16 -4.65 -9.31
N ALA A 414 -19.95 -4.38 -10.60
CA ALA A 414 -18.70 -4.71 -11.29
C ALA A 414 -17.49 -3.98 -10.68
N GLY A 415 -17.60 -2.67 -10.41
CA GLY A 415 -16.50 -1.89 -9.84
C GLY A 415 -16.05 -2.40 -8.47
N GLY A 416 -17.00 -2.80 -7.62
CA GLY A 416 -16.69 -3.47 -6.36
C GLY A 416 -16.03 -4.83 -6.56
N ALA A 417 -16.56 -5.67 -7.45
CA ALA A 417 -15.98 -6.98 -7.75
C ALA A 417 -14.56 -6.90 -8.31
N ILE A 418 -14.28 -5.87 -9.12
CA ILE A 418 -12.94 -5.60 -9.64
C ILE A 418 -12.02 -5.17 -8.50
N ASN A 419 -12.46 -4.30 -7.59
CA ASN A 419 -11.68 -3.93 -6.40
C ASN A 419 -11.28 -5.17 -5.59
N GLU A 420 -12.26 -6.00 -5.24
CA GLU A 420 -12.06 -7.27 -4.54
C GLU A 420 -11.10 -8.21 -5.28
N GLY A 421 -11.25 -8.36 -6.60
CA GLY A 421 -10.44 -9.27 -7.40
C GLY A 421 -8.97 -8.85 -7.46
N PHE A 422 -8.68 -7.54 -7.51
CA PHE A 422 -7.31 -7.06 -7.42
C PHE A 422 -6.74 -7.21 -6.00
N SER A 423 -7.54 -6.98 -4.97
CA SER A 423 -7.12 -7.23 -3.59
C SER A 423 -6.81 -8.70 -3.34
N ASP A 424 -7.60 -9.62 -3.92
CA ASP A 424 -7.32 -11.05 -3.89
C ASP A 424 -5.98 -11.40 -4.54
N VAL A 425 -5.74 -10.87 -5.74
CA VAL A 425 -4.50 -11.09 -6.49
C VAL A 425 -3.28 -10.69 -5.68
N PHE A 426 -3.32 -9.52 -5.03
CA PHE A 426 -2.17 -9.02 -4.29
C PHE A 426 -2.03 -9.61 -2.89
N GLY A 427 -3.12 -10.03 -2.24
CA GLY A 427 -3.06 -10.89 -1.06
C GLY A 427 -2.28 -12.17 -1.35
N THR A 428 -2.70 -12.91 -2.38
CA THR A 428 -2.01 -14.14 -2.83
C THR A 428 -0.55 -13.89 -3.24
N ALA A 429 -0.28 -12.83 -4.00
CA ALA A 429 1.09 -12.52 -4.45
C ALA A 429 2.04 -12.22 -3.28
N ILE A 430 1.55 -11.50 -2.25
CA ILE A 430 2.32 -11.21 -1.04
C ILE A 430 2.63 -12.49 -0.27
N GLU A 431 1.69 -13.43 -0.18
CA GLU A 431 1.99 -14.74 0.43
C GLU A 431 3.07 -15.48 -0.32
N PHE A 432 2.98 -15.58 -1.64
CA PHE A 432 4.01 -16.24 -2.44
C PHE A 432 5.39 -15.58 -2.34
N GLN A 433 5.46 -14.30 -1.97
CA GLN A 433 6.71 -13.60 -1.74
C GLN A 433 7.39 -13.99 -0.42
N PHE A 434 6.61 -14.20 0.65
CA PHE A 434 7.14 -14.33 2.02
C PHE A 434 6.93 -15.69 2.67
N GLN A 435 6.04 -16.52 2.12
CA GLN A 435 5.75 -17.85 2.62
C GLN A 435 6.21 -18.91 1.63
N PRO A 436 6.64 -20.09 2.12
CA PRO A 436 6.98 -21.20 1.25
C PRO A 436 5.73 -21.74 0.53
N PRO A 437 5.80 -22.00 -0.78
CA PRO A 437 4.68 -22.58 -1.51
C PRO A 437 4.22 -23.92 -0.94
N GLY A 438 2.91 -24.16 -0.93
CA GLY A 438 2.31 -25.41 -0.47
C GLY A 438 0.92 -25.19 0.11
N ARG A 439 0.28 -26.25 0.58
CA ARG A 439 -1.03 -26.16 1.23
C ARG A 439 -0.91 -26.13 2.75
N GLY A 440 -1.83 -25.42 3.39
CA GLY A 440 -1.99 -25.39 4.85
C GLY A 440 -1.35 -24.17 5.48
N VAL A 441 -1.35 -24.13 6.81
CA VAL A 441 -1.06 -22.91 7.57
C VAL A 441 0.31 -22.29 7.25
N LEU A 442 0.35 -20.99 6.98
CA LEU A 442 1.55 -20.22 6.64
C LEU A 442 2.27 -20.76 5.39
N ARG A 443 1.48 -21.21 4.40
CA ARG A 443 1.95 -21.63 3.09
C ARG A 443 1.26 -20.83 2.00
N ALA A 444 2.06 -20.40 1.03
CA ALA A 444 1.51 -19.72 -0.13
C ALA A 444 0.81 -20.72 -1.06
N ASP A 445 -0.47 -20.53 -1.26
CA ASP A 445 -1.25 -21.16 -2.31
C ASP A 445 -2.18 -20.13 -2.99
N TYR A 446 -3.18 -20.62 -3.73
CA TYR A 446 -4.13 -19.78 -4.47
C TYR A 446 -5.50 -19.71 -3.77
N LEU A 447 -5.53 -19.97 -2.45
CA LEU A 447 -6.64 -19.67 -1.58
C LEU A 447 -6.40 -18.32 -0.91
N ASN A 448 -7.50 -17.63 -0.57
CA ASN A 448 -7.46 -16.46 0.29
C ASN A 448 -8.34 -16.72 1.53
N GLY A 449 -7.79 -16.47 2.71
CA GLY A 449 -8.42 -16.57 4.03
C GLY A 449 -8.33 -17.96 4.65
N GLU A 450 -7.62 -18.89 4.02
CA GLU A 450 -7.41 -20.27 4.49
C GLU A 450 -6.63 -20.33 5.79
N ASP A 451 -5.69 -19.40 6.01
CA ASP A 451 -4.92 -19.25 7.25
C ASP A 451 -5.77 -18.79 8.45
N VAL A 452 -7.04 -18.38 8.29
CA VAL A 452 -7.92 -18.04 9.42
C VAL A 452 -8.49 -19.32 10.06
N THR A 453 -7.59 -20.18 10.54
CA THR A 453 -7.86 -21.55 10.97
C THR A 453 -6.96 -22.02 12.10
N SER A 454 -7.35 -23.10 12.78
CA SER A 454 -6.49 -23.74 13.77
C SER A 454 -5.32 -24.48 13.13
N ALA A 455 -4.16 -24.39 13.79
CA ALA A 455 -2.95 -25.09 13.38
C ALA A 455 -3.20 -26.60 13.30
N GLY A 456 -2.96 -27.18 12.11
CA GLY A 456 -3.18 -28.60 11.83
C GLY A 456 -4.56 -28.95 11.25
N SER A 457 -5.45 -27.98 11.12
CA SER A 457 -6.70 -28.18 10.37
C SER A 457 -6.43 -28.05 8.87
N THR A 458 -6.64 -29.12 8.11
CA THR A 458 -6.78 -29.07 6.64
C THR A 458 -8.19 -28.65 6.23
N ALA A 459 -9.11 -28.54 7.18
CA ALA A 459 -10.46 -28.04 6.99
C ALA A 459 -10.47 -26.57 7.42
N SER A 460 -10.55 -25.65 6.45
CA SER A 460 -10.83 -24.25 6.76
C SER A 460 -12.13 -24.19 7.58
N PRO A 461 -12.11 -23.73 8.85
CA PRO A 461 -13.26 -23.77 9.71
C PRO A 461 -14.21 -22.70 9.23
N GLN A 462 -15.17 -23.10 8.38
CA GLN A 462 -16.44 -22.44 8.06
C GLN A 462 -16.53 -20.92 8.33
N ILE A 463 -15.57 -20.15 7.86
CA ILE A 463 -15.82 -18.76 7.49
C ILE A 463 -16.16 -18.90 6.02
N GLY A 464 -17.46 -18.92 5.68
CA GLY A 464 -17.98 -19.12 4.33
C GLY A 464 -17.61 -18.00 3.34
N ARG A 465 -16.33 -17.63 3.28
CA ARG A 465 -15.79 -16.44 2.60
C ARG A 465 -14.39 -16.63 2.02
N TYR A 466 -13.74 -17.80 2.18
CA TYR A 466 -12.49 -18.04 1.46
C TYR A 466 -12.76 -18.12 -0.05
N ARG A 467 -11.79 -17.70 -0.85
CA ARG A 467 -11.88 -17.68 -2.31
C ARG A 467 -10.77 -18.53 -2.89
N SER A 468 -11.04 -19.20 -4.00
CA SER A 468 -10.01 -19.92 -4.74
C SER A 468 -9.76 -19.21 -6.05
N LEU A 469 -8.52 -18.77 -6.27
CA LEU A 469 -8.04 -18.27 -7.55
C LEU A 469 -7.79 -19.43 -8.52
N GLU A 470 -7.45 -20.61 -8.02
CA GLU A 470 -7.18 -21.81 -8.83
C GLU A 470 -8.45 -22.47 -9.37
N ASP A 471 -9.46 -22.65 -8.53
CA ASP A 471 -10.74 -23.27 -8.89
C ASP A 471 -11.89 -22.57 -8.15
N PRO A 472 -12.31 -21.36 -8.58
CA PRO A 472 -13.41 -20.63 -7.95
C PRO A 472 -14.65 -21.50 -7.75
N MET A 473 -14.95 -22.32 -8.75
CA MET A 473 -16.17 -23.11 -8.78
C MET A 473 -16.13 -24.33 -7.85
N SER A 474 -15.01 -24.58 -7.16
CA SER A 474 -14.95 -25.50 -6.02
C SER A 474 -15.66 -24.95 -4.78
N VAL A 475 -15.84 -23.62 -4.69
CA VAL A 475 -16.38 -22.96 -3.50
C VAL A 475 -17.87 -22.63 -3.68
N PRO A 476 -18.78 -23.22 -2.87
CA PRO A 476 -20.19 -22.87 -2.85
C PRO A 476 -20.46 -21.50 -2.24
N LEU A 477 -21.48 -20.81 -2.77
CA LEU A 477 -22.00 -19.57 -2.19
C LEU A 477 -23.07 -19.88 -1.14
N GLU A 478 -22.97 -19.22 0.00
CA GLU A 478 -23.95 -19.29 1.07
C GLU A 478 -25.26 -18.55 0.73
N PRO A 479 -26.41 -18.95 1.30
CA PRO A 479 -26.58 -20.00 2.32
C PRO A 479 -26.94 -21.39 1.75
N THR A 480 -27.19 -21.49 0.44
CA THR A 480 -27.72 -22.73 -0.16
C THR A 480 -26.66 -23.63 -0.75
N GLY A 481 -25.49 -23.08 -1.08
CA GLY A 481 -24.47 -23.78 -1.85
C GLY A 481 -24.99 -24.33 -3.18
N THR A 482 -26.00 -23.69 -3.78
CA THR A 482 -26.46 -24.05 -5.14
C THR A 482 -25.65 -23.31 -6.19
N ILE A 483 -25.36 -22.03 -5.95
CA ILE A 483 -24.47 -21.22 -6.79
C ILE A 483 -23.02 -21.45 -6.32
N ARG A 484 -22.05 -21.36 -7.24
CA ARG A 484 -20.61 -21.44 -6.96
C ARG A 484 -19.95 -20.10 -7.28
N GLN A 485 -18.77 -19.83 -6.74
CA GLN A 485 -18.00 -18.64 -7.13
C GLN A 485 -17.68 -18.73 -8.64
N PRO A 486 -18.02 -17.72 -9.45
CA PRO A 486 -17.89 -17.77 -10.90
C PRO A 486 -16.42 -17.69 -11.38
N ASP A 487 -16.05 -18.60 -12.28
CA ASP A 487 -14.78 -18.53 -13.03
C ASP A 487 -14.92 -17.83 -14.40
N HIS A 488 -16.15 -17.54 -14.84
CA HIS A 488 -16.46 -17.02 -16.17
C HIS A 488 -17.53 -15.92 -16.13
N ILE A 489 -17.43 -14.92 -17.03
CA ILE A 489 -18.31 -13.74 -17.03
C ILE A 489 -19.79 -14.06 -17.22
N ASP A 490 -20.11 -15.10 -18.00
CA ASP A 490 -21.50 -15.56 -18.21
C ASP A 490 -22.11 -16.18 -16.94
N GLY A 491 -21.26 -16.73 -16.06
CA GLY A 491 -21.64 -17.30 -14.77
C GLY A 491 -21.74 -16.27 -13.65
N ARG A 492 -21.45 -14.99 -13.91
CA ARG A 492 -21.45 -13.95 -12.88
C ARG A 492 -22.81 -13.85 -12.18
N VAL A 493 -22.77 -13.69 -10.87
CA VAL A 493 -23.92 -13.56 -9.99
C VAL A 493 -24.55 -12.19 -10.19
N ARG A 494 -25.85 -12.19 -10.46
CA ARG A 494 -26.68 -11.00 -10.66
C ARG A 494 -28.00 -11.16 -9.96
N TYR A 495 -28.54 -10.06 -9.46
CA TYR A 495 -29.73 -10.05 -8.61
C TYR A 495 -30.91 -9.42 -9.35
N PRO A 496 -32.10 -10.04 -9.33
CA PRO A 496 -33.32 -9.38 -9.75
C PRO A 496 -33.59 -8.14 -8.91
N VAL A 497 -34.10 -7.10 -9.56
CA VAL A 497 -34.41 -5.82 -8.91
C VAL A 497 -35.90 -5.72 -8.65
N TYR A 498 -36.30 -5.23 -7.48
CA TYR A 498 -37.68 -4.82 -7.20
C TYR A 498 -37.75 -3.33 -6.90
N VAL A 499 -38.93 -2.73 -7.09
CA VAL A 499 -39.16 -1.30 -6.88
C VAL A 499 -40.10 -1.08 -5.70
N LEU A 500 -39.63 -0.36 -4.69
CA LEU A 500 -40.44 0.05 -3.54
C LEU A 500 -40.25 1.56 -3.35
N ASN A 501 -41.36 2.31 -3.19
CA ASN A 501 -41.32 3.77 -3.00
C ASN A 501 -40.48 4.53 -4.05
N ASN A 502 -40.55 4.10 -5.32
CA ASN A 502 -39.78 4.65 -6.43
C ASN A 502 -38.25 4.52 -6.28
N GLN A 503 -37.79 3.58 -5.45
CA GLN A 503 -36.38 3.20 -5.30
C GLN A 503 -36.20 1.73 -5.70
N ALA A 504 -35.05 1.44 -6.31
CA ALA A 504 -34.68 0.10 -6.75
C ALA A 504 -33.87 -0.63 -5.67
N TYR A 505 -34.19 -1.90 -5.44
CA TYR A 505 -33.52 -2.73 -4.44
C TYR A 505 -33.17 -4.09 -5.03
N LEU A 506 -32.06 -4.67 -4.58
CA LEU A 506 -31.70 -6.04 -4.92
C LEU A 506 -32.57 -7.01 -4.14
N LEU A 507 -33.12 -8.00 -4.82
CA LEU A 507 -33.70 -9.17 -4.19
C LEU A 507 -32.56 -10.06 -3.66
N SER A 508 -32.63 -10.56 -2.43
CA SER A 508 -31.65 -11.51 -1.84
C SER A 508 -31.73 -12.93 -2.43
N TYR A 509 -31.92 -12.99 -3.74
CA TYR A 509 -31.98 -14.18 -4.57
C TYR A 509 -31.23 -13.87 -5.87
N ALA A 510 -30.54 -14.86 -6.41
CA ALA A 510 -30.02 -14.81 -7.77
C ALA A 510 -30.78 -15.82 -8.64
N ILE A 511 -30.66 -15.66 -9.95
CA ILE A 511 -31.26 -16.60 -10.91
C ILE A 511 -30.20 -17.62 -11.31
N ALA A 512 -30.45 -18.88 -11.01
CA ALA A 512 -29.63 -20.01 -11.45
C ALA A 512 -30.54 -21.08 -12.09
N ASP A 513 -30.24 -21.47 -13.33
CA ASP A 513 -31.01 -22.46 -14.10
C ASP A 513 -32.53 -22.19 -14.13
N GLY A 514 -32.92 -20.92 -14.29
CA GLY A 514 -34.33 -20.50 -14.31
C GLY A 514 -35.02 -20.56 -12.95
N ARG A 515 -34.28 -20.71 -11.85
CA ARG A 515 -34.79 -20.75 -10.48
C ARG A 515 -34.31 -19.54 -9.69
N LEU A 516 -35.16 -19.01 -8.82
CA LEU A 516 -34.72 -18.09 -7.76
C LEU A 516 -34.06 -18.91 -6.65
N VAL A 517 -32.80 -18.60 -6.38
CA VAL A 517 -31.98 -19.26 -5.37
C VAL A 517 -31.54 -18.22 -4.34
N PRO A 518 -31.81 -18.44 -3.04
CA PRO A 518 -31.29 -17.57 -1.99
C PRO A 518 -29.76 -17.49 -2.04
N VAL A 519 -29.25 -16.27 -2.01
CA VAL A 519 -27.82 -15.97 -1.92
C VAL A 519 -27.65 -14.61 -1.25
N SER A 520 -26.56 -14.43 -0.51
CA SER A 520 -26.22 -13.12 0.06
C SER A 520 -26.16 -12.05 -1.05
N PRO A 521 -26.78 -10.86 -0.88
CA PRO A 521 -26.67 -9.77 -1.84
C PRO A 521 -25.23 -9.26 -2.04
N ASP A 522 -24.40 -9.38 -1.00
CA ASP A 522 -22.96 -9.11 -1.06
C ASP A 522 -22.60 -7.80 -1.77
N SER A 523 -23.29 -6.70 -1.42
CA SER A 523 -23.12 -5.38 -2.04
C SER A 523 -23.19 -5.38 -3.58
N GLY A 524 -23.96 -6.31 -4.17
CA GLY A 524 -24.02 -6.56 -5.60
C GLY A 524 -23.05 -7.64 -6.10
N ALA A 525 -22.82 -8.69 -5.31
CA ALA A 525 -21.93 -9.82 -5.62
C ALA A 525 -20.45 -9.42 -5.80
N VAL A 526 -19.95 -8.49 -4.99
CA VAL A 526 -18.56 -8.02 -5.14
C VAL A 526 -17.55 -9.14 -4.86
N HIS A 527 -17.66 -9.85 -3.75
CA HIS A 527 -16.75 -10.96 -3.40
C HIS A 527 -17.04 -12.23 -4.21
N HIS A 528 -18.24 -12.35 -4.77
CA HIS A 528 -18.58 -13.49 -5.63
C HIS A 528 -17.94 -13.31 -7.01
N ASN A 529 -18.24 -12.20 -7.68
CA ASN A 529 -17.79 -11.94 -9.04
C ASN A 529 -16.30 -11.56 -9.12
N SER A 530 -15.63 -11.25 -8.00
CA SER A 530 -14.18 -10.98 -7.95
C SER A 530 -13.35 -12.12 -8.49
N THR A 531 -13.82 -13.35 -8.25
CA THR A 531 -13.13 -14.58 -8.62
C THR A 531 -12.93 -14.77 -10.11
N ILE A 532 -13.71 -14.09 -10.96
CA ILE A 532 -13.50 -14.08 -12.41
C ILE A 532 -12.12 -13.48 -12.74
N LEU A 533 -11.76 -12.35 -12.14
CA LEU A 533 -10.48 -11.68 -12.42
C LEU A 533 -9.31 -12.32 -11.68
N SER A 534 -9.54 -12.77 -10.44
CA SER A 534 -8.47 -13.43 -9.69
C SER A 534 -8.16 -14.84 -10.26
N HIS A 535 -9.14 -15.49 -10.91
CA HIS A 535 -8.89 -16.69 -11.74
C HIS A 535 -8.12 -16.38 -13.03
N VAL A 536 -8.38 -15.25 -13.68
CA VAL A 536 -7.57 -14.80 -14.84
C VAL A 536 -6.10 -14.64 -14.44
N PHE A 537 -5.82 -14.07 -13.26
CA PHE A 537 -4.45 -13.97 -12.74
C PHE A 537 -3.80 -15.36 -12.60
N TYR A 538 -4.45 -16.30 -11.91
CA TYR A 538 -3.97 -17.68 -11.78
C TYR A 538 -3.69 -18.31 -13.15
N ARG A 539 -4.62 -18.22 -14.10
CA ARG A 539 -4.46 -18.80 -15.44
C ARG A 539 -3.35 -18.15 -16.25
N ALA A 540 -3.15 -16.84 -16.13
CA ALA A 540 -2.04 -16.16 -16.80
C ALA A 540 -0.68 -16.63 -16.27
N ILE A 541 -0.60 -17.13 -15.03
CA ILE A 541 0.61 -17.67 -14.43
C ILE A 541 0.74 -19.17 -14.71
N GLU A 542 -0.18 -19.99 -14.21
CA GLU A 542 -0.07 -21.45 -14.21
C GLU A 542 -0.55 -22.09 -15.52
N GLY A 543 -1.37 -21.38 -16.30
CA GLY A 543 -1.98 -21.90 -17.51
C GLY A 543 -3.04 -22.98 -17.24
N GLY A 544 -3.15 -23.91 -18.19
CA GLY A 544 -4.07 -25.04 -18.12
C GLY A 544 -5.41 -24.79 -18.82
N THR A 545 -6.31 -25.77 -18.73
CA THR A 545 -7.63 -25.71 -19.38
C THR A 545 -8.65 -25.09 -18.44
N HIS A 546 -9.27 -24.00 -18.88
CA HIS A 546 -10.34 -23.33 -18.15
C HIS A 546 -11.61 -24.19 -18.14
N ARG A 547 -12.14 -24.44 -16.95
CA ARG A 547 -13.21 -25.42 -16.72
C ARG A 547 -14.51 -25.08 -17.45
N THR A 548 -14.96 -23.84 -17.37
CA THR A 548 -16.25 -23.41 -17.98
C THR A 548 -16.19 -23.25 -19.50
N SER A 549 -15.18 -22.56 -20.04
CA SER A 549 -15.07 -22.32 -21.49
C SER A 549 -14.38 -23.44 -22.28
N GLY A 550 -13.65 -24.34 -21.61
CA GLY A 550 -12.84 -25.39 -22.25
C GLY A 550 -11.59 -24.86 -22.97
N ARG A 551 -11.30 -23.56 -22.90
CA ARG A 551 -10.14 -22.94 -23.56
C ARG A 551 -8.86 -23.24 -22.78
N THR A 552 -7.78 -23.53 -23.49
CA THR A 552 -6.45 -23.74 -22.90
C THR A 552 -5.68 -22.41 -22.87
N VAL A 553 -5.03 -22.14 -21.75
CA VAL A 553 -4.14 -21.01 -21.52
C VAL A 553 -2.73 -21.54 -21.35
N ALA A 554 -1.75 -20.97 -22.04
CA ALA A 554 -0.36 -21.43 -21.93
C ALA A 554 0.26 -21.11 -20.56
N GLY A 555 -0.09 -19.95 -19.99
CA GLY A 555 0.54 -19.41 -18.78
C GLY A 555 1.99 -18.96 -19.01
N VAL A 556 2.52 -18.12 -18.11
CA VAL A 556 3.95 -17.76 -18.11
C VAL A 556 4.82 -18.71 -17.27
N GLY A 557 4.19 -19.56 -16.46
CA GLY A 557 4.79 -20.44 -15.46
C GLY A 557 5.05 -19.72 -14.12
N ALA A 558 4.94 -20.45 -13.01
CA ALA A 558 5.13 -19.92 -11.64
C ALA A 558 6.43 -19.12 -11.43
N GLY A 559 7.54 -19.53 -12.08
CA GLY A 559 8.82 -18.81 -12.01
C GLY A 559 8.81 -17.40 -12.61
N ASN A 560 7.78 -17.06 -13.39
CA ASN A 560 7.58 -15.78 -14.04
C ASN A 560 6.40 -14.98 -13.45
N ARG A 561 5.86 -15.39 -12.29
CA ARG A 561 4.70 -14.75 -11.65
C ARG A 561 4.82 -13.24 -11.53
N ALA A 562 6.00 -12.75 -11.13
CA ALA A 562 6.28 -11.33 -10.96
C ALA A 562 6.00 -10.48 -12.22
N ILE A 563 6.05 -11.08 -13.42
CA ILE A 563 5.66 -10.39 -14.66
C ILE A 563 4.15 -10.09 -14.65
N ILE A 564 3.33 -11.09 -14.32
CA ILE A 564 1.87 -10.96 -14.27
C ILE A 564 1.45 -10.03 -13.12
N GLU A 565 2.11 -10.11 -11.96
CA GLU A 565 1.89 -9.19 -10.84
C GLU A 565 2.09 -7.73 -11.26
N ARG A 566 3.19 -7.41 -11.97
CA ARG A 566 3.44 -6.04 -12.47
C ARG A 566 2.40 -5.58 -13.49
N VAL A 567 1.92 -6.48 -14.35
CA VAL A 567 0.84 -6.18 -15.31
C VAL A 567 -0.45 -5.80 -14.57
N PHE A 568 -0.88 -6.61 -13.61
CA PHE A 568 -2.05 -6.31 -12.79
C PHE A 568 -1.83 -5.01 -11.99
N PHE A 569 -0.66 -4.82 -11.39
CA PHE A 569 -0.40 -3.64 -10.58
C PHE A 569 -0.49 -2.36 -11.42
N ARG A 570 0.15 -2.33 -12.60
CA ARG A 570 0.07 -1.22 -13.54
C ARG A 570 -1.36 -0.98 -14.04
N ALA A 571 -2.07 -2.05 -14.38
CA ALA A 571 -3.46 -1.97 -14.83
C ALA A 571 -4.31 -1.17 -13.84
N MET A 572 -4.25 -1.49 -12.54
CA MET A 572 -5.00 -0.78 -11.51
C MET A 572 -4.47 0.63 -11.24
N THR A 573 -3.16 0.74 -10.96
CA THR A 573 -2.60 1.97 -10.40
C THR A 573 -2.36 3.07 -11.42
N THR A 574 -2.19 2.72 -12.70
CA THR A 574 -1.81 3.67 -13.75
C THR A 574 -2.94 3.90 -14.76
N LEU A 575 -3.67 2.85 -15.13
CA LEU A 575 -4.54 2.87 -16.31
C LEU A 575 -6.04 2.83 -15.98
N MET A 576 -6.44 2.16 -14.89
CA MET A 576 -7.84 1.93 -14.56
C MET A 576 -8.61 3.26 -14.39
N PRO A 577 -9.77 3.43 -15.06
CA PRO A 577 -10.66 4.56 -14.81
C PRO A 577 -11.44 4.38 -13.50
N ALA A 578 -12.02 5.47 -12.98
CA ALA A 578 -12.79 5.41 -11.73
C ALA A 578 -14.08 4.57 -11.86
N LEU A 579 -14.80 4.71 -12.97
CA LEU A 579 -15.93 3.85 -13.29
C LEU A 579 -15.47 2.82 -14.32
N THR A 580 -15.61 1.55 -14.00
CA THR A 580 -15.08 0.46 -14.82
C THR A 580 -16.06 -0.72 -14.91
N SER A 581 -15.82 -1.59 -15.87
CA SER A 581 -16.50 -2.87 -16.09
C SER A 581 -15.45 -3.98 -16.25
N PHE A 582 -15.89 -5.25 -16.30
CA PHE A 582 -14.97 -6.36 -16.56
C PHE A 582 -14.31 -6.25 -17.94
N GLU A 583 -15.04 -5.80 -18.96
CA GLU A 583 -14.54 -5.59 -20.32
C GLU A 583 -13.52 -4.44 -20.37
N THR A 584 -13.80 -3.35 -19.65
CA THR A 584 -12.86 -2.23 -19.51
C THR A 584 -11.58 -2.70 -18.81
N THR A 585 -11.72 -3.50 -17.76
CA THR A 585 -10.61 -4.08 -17.01
C THR A 585 -9.77 -5.02 -17.88
N ALA A 586 -10.41 -5.84 -18.72
CA ALA A 586 -9.74 -6.72 -19.66
C ALA A 586 -8.91 -5.94 -20.70
N ALA A 587 -9.48 -4.86 -21.26
CA ALA A 587 -8.74 -3.96 -22.15
C ALA A 587 -7.54 -3.29 -21.45
N VAL A 588 -7.73 -2.86 -20.21
CA VAL A 588 -6.67 -2.24 -19.40
C VAL A 588 -5.55 -3.24 -19.06
N LEU A 589 -5.87 -4.50 -18.74
CA LEU A 589 -4.88 -5.57 -18.50
C LEU A 589 -4.08 -5.89 -19.77
N ARG A 590 -4.73 -6.01 -20.93
CA ARG A 590 -4.06 -6.18 -22.23
C ARG A 590 -3.11 -5.01 -22.52
N GLN A 591 -3.56 -3.77 -22.29
CA GLN A 591 -2.73 -2.59 -22.49
C GLN A 591 -1.53 -2.56 -21.53
N ALA A 592 -1.74 -2.88 -20.24
CA ALA A 592 -0.65 -2.95 -19.27
C ALA A 592 0.40 -4.02 -19.65
N ALA A 593 -0.03 -5.18 -20.14
CA ALA A 593 0.86 -6.22 -20.64
C ALA A 593 1.64 -5.78 -21.88
N SER A 594 0.95 -5.09 -22.82
CA SER A 594 1.59 -4.54 -24.01
C SER A 594 2.63 -3.48 -23.67
N ASP A 595 2.35 -2.60 -22.70
CA ASP A 595 3.26 -1.54 -22.27
C ASP A 595 4.55 -2.09 -21.64
N LEU A 596 4.42 -3.10 -20.77
CA LEU A 596 5.53 -3.62 -19.97
C LEU A 596 6.38 -4.66 -20.73
N GLU A 597 5.72 -5.55 -21.47
CA GLU A 597 6.37 -6.74 -22.02
C GLU A 597 6.33 -6.77 -23.56
N GLY A 598 5.48 -5.93 -24.18
CA GLY A 598 5.26 -5.88 -25.63
C GLY A 598 4.14 -6.84 -26.10
N PRO A 599 3.42 -6.49 -27.19
CA PRO A 599 2.22 -7.22 -27.63
C PRO A 599 2.50 -8.62 -28.21
N SER A 600 3.76 -8.95 -28.52
CA SER A 600 4.16 -10.28 -29.01
C SER A 600 4.78 -11.17 -27.91
N SER A 601 4.85 -10.69 -26.67
CA SER A 601 5.45 -11.41 -25.55
C SER A 601 4.62 -12.61 -25.09
N ALA A 602 5.26 -13.55 -24.39
CA ALA A 602 4.54 -14.64 -23.74
C ALA A 602 3.57 -14.15 -22.65
N ALA A 603 3.93 -13.07 -21.94
CA ALA A 603 3.09 -12.46 -20.92
C ALA A 603 1.82 -11.85 -21.50
N TYR A 604 1.92 -11.08 -22.60
CA TYR A 604 0.75 -10.55 -23.28
C TYR A 604 -0.18 -11.68 -23.75
N ARG A 605 0.38 -12.72 -24.39
CA ARG A 605 -0.43 -13.88 -24.82
C ARG A 605 -1.12 -14.58 -23.65
N ALA A 606 -0.43 -14.80 -22.54
CA ALA A 606 -1.00 -15.47 -21.37
C ALA A 606 -2.16 -14.67 -20.76
N ILE A 607 -2.01 -13.34 -20.65
CA ILE A 607 -3.09 -12.45 -20.20
C ILE A 607 -4.28 -12.49 -21.16
N ASP A 608 -4.03 -12.37 -22.46
CA ASP A 608 -5.08 -12.36 -23.47
C ASP A 608 -5.85 -13.69 -23.54
N GLU A 609 -5.13 -14.82 -23.51
CA GLU A 609 -5.70 -16.16 -23.46
C GLU A 609 -6.51 -16.37 -22.17
N ALA A 610 -5.99 -15.95 -21.01
CA ALA A 610 -6.69 -16.07 -19.73
C ALA A 610 -7.99 -15.25 -19.69
N LEU A 611 -7.95 -14.00 -20.16
CA LEU A 611 -9.14 -13.15 -20.29
C LEU A 611 -10.16 -13.78 -21.24
N ALA A 612 -9.72 -14.22 -22.42
CA ALA A 612 -10.60 -14.86 -23.39
C ALA A 612 -11.18 -16.20 -22.88
N ALA A 613 -10.46 -16.91 -22.01
CA ALA A 613 -10.93 -18.11 -21.35
C ALA A 613 -12.00 -17.83 -20.29
N ALA A 614 -11.97 -16.65 -19.64
CA ALA A 614 -12.99 -16.16 -18.72
C ALA A 614 -14.16 -15.42 -19.42
N GLY A 615 -14.09 -15.26 -20.75
CA GLY A 615 -15.11 -14.62 -21.58
C GLY A 615 -14.95 -13.09 -21.74
N LEU A 616 -13.73 -12.55 -21.54
CA LEU A 616 -13.40 -11.13 -21.50
C LEU A 616 -12.45 -10.65 -22.62
#